data_AF-A0A318DVA9-F1
#
_entry.id   AF-A0A318DVA9-F1
#
_cell.length_a   1.000
_cell.length_b   1.000
_cell.length_c   1.000
_cell.angle_alpha   90.00
_cell.angle_beta   90.00
_cell.angle_gamma   90.00
#
_symmetry.space_group_name_H-M   'P 1'
#
loop_
_entity.id
_entity.type
_entity.pdbx_description
1 polymer ?
#
loop_
_entity_poly.entity_id
_entity_poly.type
_entity_poly.pdbx_seq_one_letter_code
_entity_poly.pdbx_strand_id
1 'polypeptide(L)'
;MDESKKRHHKIITAVVAALLLVVLIALWFGWHRTEQAADVPAPPGTAFTYEYVKPRSPKLVPTYDLVSKQNVFALMPEIHAVDRAFLVPQTIHFVAAECGEANAFYSPPKAEVVLCYELVDDILSKAKKTAKEQKLDDAFVSDYVYGALRFILLHELGHAMIDQLQLPITGREETAADEFAAVLLLQYLDWGESRGGVESSLHYAGVYLAGEAGKHDVSEFADEHEIGEQRYFNLLCIVYGSDPSGFLDLVTEQGLPKERADTCPAYTRRVMTSWYELLSPHMAKKYQSTRQEWLEQGIKGRQAQDKNVDQYLR
;
A
#
# COMPACT_ATOMS: atom_id res chain seq x y z
N MET A 1 43.43 -60.82 -35.58
CA MET A 1 42.42 -59.74 -35.71
C MET A 1 41.65 -59.61 -34.39
N ASP A 2 42.29 -59.22 -33.27
CA ASP A 2 41.57 -59.10 -31.97
C ASP A 2 42.28 -58.26 -30.86
N GLU A 3 43.44 -57.64 -31.09
CA GLU A 3 44.06 -56.79 -30.05
C GLU A 3 43.77 -55.29 -30.20
N SER A 4 43.79 -54.79 -31.44
CA SER A 4 43.51 -53.37 -31.73
C SER A 4 42.09 -52.97 -31.31
N LYS A 5 41.09 -53.83 -31.57
CA LYS A 5 39.68 -53.59 -31.18
C LYS A 5 39.50 -53.55 -29.66
N LYS A 6 40.18 -54.43 -28.90
CA LYS A 6 40.17 -54.42 -27.43
C LYS A 6 40.84 -53.18 -26.85
N ARG A 7 41.94 -52.72 -27.46
CA ARG A 7 42.63 -51.50 -27.03
C ARG A 7 41.79 -50.25 -27.31
N HIS A 8 41.14 -50.17 -28.47
CA HIS A 8 40.19 -49.09 -28.77
C HIS A 8 38.97 -49.11 -27.85
N HIS A 9 38.41 -50.28 -27.55
CA HIS A 9 37.26 -50.38 -26.65
C HIS A 9 37.61 -49.89 -25.24
N LYS A 10 38.77 -50.27 -24.69
CA LYS A 10 39.27 -49.82 -23.38
C LYS A 10 39.52 -48.30 -23.32
N ILE A 11 40.06 -47.72 -24.39
CA ILE A 11 40.28 -46.27 -24.47
C ILE A 11 38.94 -45.53 -24.49
N ILE A 12 37.97 -46.00 -25.27
CA ILE A 12 36.63 -45.42 -25.34
C ILE A 12 35.93 -45.52 -23.98
N THR A 13 36.02 -46.66 -23.28
CA THR A 13 35.40 -46.80 -21.95
C THR A 13 36.04 -45.87 -20.93
N ALA A 14 37.36 -45.70 -20.97
CA ALA A 14 38.07 -44.79 -20.06
C ALA A 14 37.71 -43.32 -20.31
N VAL A 15 37.59 -42.91 -21.58
CA VAL A 15 37.21 -41.53 -21.95
C VAL A 15 35.76 -41.24 -21.58
N VAL A 16 34.84 -42.18 -21.81
CA VAL A 16 33.43 -42.03 -21.43
C VAL A 16 33.29 -41.96 -19.91
N ALA A 17 34.02 -42.80 -19.16
CA ALA A 17 34.01 -42.74 -17.70
C ALA A 17 34.56 -41.42 -17.15
N ALA A 18 35.64 -40.89 -17.74
CA ALA A 18 36.20 -39.60 -17.35
C ALA A 18 35.25 -38.42 -17.66
N LEU A 19 34.58 -38.44 -18.82
CA LEU A 19 33.60 -37.42 -19.19
C LEU A 19 32.36 -37.47 -18.27
N LEU A 20 31.87 -38.66 -17.93
CA LEU A 20 30.77 -38.81 -16.97
C LEU A 20 31.16 -38.31 -15.58
N LEU A 21 32.40 -38.56 -15.14
CA LEU A 21 32.90 -38.06 -13.85
C LEU A 21 32.98 -36.52 -13.84
N VAL A 22 33.45 -35.90 -14.93
CA VAL A 22 33.51 -34.43 -15.04
C VAL A 22 32.11 -33.81 -15.06
N VAL A 23 31.14 -34.42 -15.76
CA VAL A 23 29.75 -33.97 -15.75
C VAL A 23 29.11 -34.14 -14.38
N LEU A 24 29.35 -35.26 -13.68
CA LEU A 24 28.86 -35.47 -12.32
C LEU A 24 29.48 -34.50 -11.32
N ILE A 25 30.78 -34.20 -11.46
CA ILE A 25 31.47 -33.18 -10.65
C ILE A 25 30.92 -31.77 -10.95
N ALA A 26 30.70 -31.43 -12.22
CA ALA A 26 30.11 -30.15 -12.62
C ALA A 26 28.65 -30.00 -12.14
N LEU A 27 27.88 -31.09 -12.10
CA LEU A 27 26.54 -31.12 -11.52
C LEU A 27 26.59 -31.03 -9.99
N TRP A 28 27.56 -31.67 -9.34
CA TRP A 28 27.76 -31.58 -7.89
C TRP A 28 28.18 -30.18 -7.44
N PHE A 29 29.08 -29.52 -8.18
CA PHE A 29 29.48 -28.13 -7.93
C PHE A 29 28.46 -27.10 -8.42
N GLY A 30 27.69 -27.40 -9.47
CA GLY A 30 26.61 -26.55 -10.00
C GLY A 30 25.36 -26.54 -9.13
N TRP A 31 25.03 -27.67 -8.48
CA TRP A 31 23.94 -27.76 -7.50
C TRP A 31 24.27 -27.07 -6.16
N HIS A 32 25.55 -27.01 -5.78
CA HIS A 32 26.00 -26.38 -4.53
C HIS A 32 26.47 -24.92 -4.67
N ARG A 33 26.35 -24.32 -5.86
CA ARG A 33 26.47 -22.86 -6.05
C ARG A 33 25.11 -22.24 -6.36
N THR A 34 24.15 -22.43 -5.46
CA THR A 34 23.18 -21.37 -5.22
C THR A 34 23.78 -20.46 -4.17
N GLU A 35 23.87 -19.18 -4.53
CA GLU A 35 24.31 -18.09 -3.69
C GLU A 35 23.50 -18.09 -2.39
N GLN A 36 24.10 -18.58 -1.30
CA GLN A 36 23.84 -17.99 0.00
C GLN A 36 24.67 -16.70 0.08
N ALA A 37 24.21 -15.66 -0.63
CA ALA A 37 24.14 -14.39 0.08
C ALA A 37 23.26 -14.69 1.28
N ALA A 38 23.84 -14.70 2.47
CA ALA A 38 23.05 -14.82 3.68
C ALA A 38 22.10 -13.62 3.68
N ASP A 39 20.85 -13.86 3.29
CA ASP A 39 19.72 -13.10 3.80
C ASP A 39 19.82 -13.21 5.31
N VAL A 40 20.49 -12.23 5.91
CA VAL A 40 20.34 -11.98 7.33
C VAL A 40 19.04 -11.19 7.37
N PRO A 41 17.88 -11.82 7.67
CA PRO A 41 16.66 -11.06 7.86
C PRO A 41 16.96 -9.96 8.87
N ALA A 42 16.53 -8.74 8.55
CA ALA A 42 16.61 -7.64 9.49
C ALA A 42 15.96 -8.11 10.81
N PRO A 43 16.45 -7.68 11.98
CA PRO A 43 15.80 -8.01 13.23
C PRO A 43 14.30 -7.66 13.13
N PRO A 44 13.37 -8.60 13.41
CA PRO A 44 11.95 -8.30 13.32
C PRO A 44 11.58 -7.05 14.13
N GLY A 45 10.92 -6.09 13.49
CA GLY A 45 10.52 -4.84 14.15
C GLY A 45 11.57 -3.72 14.12
N THR A 46 12.46 -3.68 13.12
CA THR A 46 13.21 -2.46 12.77
C THR A 46 12.27 -1.36 12.32
N ALA A 47 12.62 -0.12 12.65
CA ALA A 47 11.84 1.05 12.27
C ALA A 47 11.83 1.23 10.75
N PHE A 48 10.70 1.64 10.18
CA PHE A 48 10.64 2.12 8.80
C PHE A 48 11.67 3.22 8.56
N THR A 49 12.18 3.30 7.34
CA THR A 49 13.13 4.35 6.94
C THR A 49 12.56 5.22 5.85
N TYR A 50 12.99 6.47 5.79
CA TYR A 50 12.52 7.47 4.84
C TYR A 50 13.70 8.04 4.05
N GLU A 51 13.62 8.03 2.72
CA GLU A 51 14.62 8.61 1.83
C GLU A 51 13.97 9.55 0.81
N TYR A 52 14.64 10.68 0.58
CA TYR A 52 14.26 11.67 -0.44
C TYR A 52 15.41 11.82 -1.43
N VAL A 53 15.30 11.14 -2.58
CA VAL A 53 16.35 11.09 -3.60
C VAL A 53 16.31 12.35 -4.45
N LYS A 54 17.38 13.14 -4.47
CA LYS A 54 17.43 14.35 -5.30
C LYS A 54 17.17 14.04 -6.79
N PRO A 55 16.22 14.71 -7.46
CA PRO A 55 15.92 14.44 -8.87
C PRO A 55 17.06 14.87 -9.79
N ARG A 56 17.17 14.19 -10.93
CA ARG A 56 18.11 14.53 -12.01
C ARG A 56 17.53 15.67 -12.85
N SER A 57 16.22 15.66 -13.06
CA SER A 57 15.47 16.64 -13.81
C SER A 57 15.33 17.94 -13.01
N PRO A 58 15.82 19.09 -13.55
CA PRO A 58 15.62 20.39 -12.91
C PRO A 58 14.14 20.76 -12.72
N LYS A 59 13.24 20.18 -13.52
CA LYS A 59 11.79 20.44 -13.45
C LYS A 59 11.15 19.89 -12.18
N LEU A 60 11.70 18.82 -11.61
CA LEU A 60 11.16 18.16 -10.42
C LEU A 60 11.77 18.68 -9.11
N VAL A 61 12.78 19.55 -9.19
CA VAL A 61 13.41 20.16 -8.01
C VAL A 61 12.39 20.89 -7.11
N PRO A 62 11.42 21.66 -7.63
CA PRO A 62 10.38 22.26 -6.77
C PRO A 62 9.55 21.22 -6.01
N THR A 63 9.20 20.11 -6.66
CA THR A 63 8.42 19.02 -6.07
C THR A 63 9.25 18.26 -5.04
N TYR A 64 10.50 17.94 -5.35
CA TYR A 64 11.47 17.40 -4.38
C TYR A 64 11.58 18.29 -3.14
N ASP A 65 11.72 19.60 -3.33
CA ASP A 65 11.83 20.56 -2.23
C ASP A 65 10.56 20.57 -1.38
N LEU A 66 9.38 20.54 -1.99
CA LEU A 66 8.10 20.45 -1.29
C LEU A 66 8.02 19.17 -0.46
N VAL A 67 8.22 18.02 -1.11
CA VAL A 67 8.07 16.68 -0.55
C VAL A 67 9.06 16.44 0.61
N SER A 68 10.32 16.83 0.41
CA SER A 68 11.38 16.65 1.42
C SER A 68 11.27 17.63 2.60
N LYS A 69 11.00 18.93 2.35
CA LYS A 69 10.87 19.91 3.44
C LYS A 69 9.65 19.66 4.32
N GLN A 70 8.57 19.19 3.72
CA GLN A 70 7.35 18.83 4.46
C GLN A 70 7.46 17.46 5.13
N ASN A 71 8.51 16.68 4.82
CA ASN A 71 8.71 15.33 5.33
C ASN A 71 7.44 14.47 5.15
N VAL A 72 6.93 14.42 3.91
CA VAL A 72 5.60 13.86 3.57
C VAL A 72 5.29 12.50 4.20
N PHE A 73 6.28 11.60 4.27
CA PHE A 73 6.08 10.28 4.85
C PHE A 73 5.83 10.37 6.35
N ALA A 74 6.52 11.30 7.02
CA ALA A 74 6.33 11.57 8.42
C ALA A 74 5.06 12.38 8.73
N LEU A 75 4.38 12.95 7.73
CA LEU A 75 3.08 13.59 7.94
C LEU A 75 1.94 12.60 8.11
N MET A 76 2.15 11.32 7.78
CA MET A 76 1.10 10.31 7.78
C MET A 76 1.05 9.59 9.11
N PRO A 77 0.03 9.85 9.95
CA PRO A 77 -0.06 9.27 11.27
C PRO A 77 -0.10 7.73 11.22
N GLU A 78 -0.82 7.16 10.26
CA GLU A 78 -0.96 5.71 10.09
C GLU A 78 0.38 5.01 9.87
N ILE A 79 1.29 5.61 9.07
CA ILE A 79 2.60 5.03 8.78
C ILE A 79 3.40 4.88 10.08
N HIS A 80 3.39 5.91 10.94
CA HIS A 80 4.05 5.85 12.25
C HIS A 80 3.36 4.87 13.21
N ALA A 81 2.06 4.72 13.08
CA ALA A 81 1.29 3.82 13.94
C ALA A 81 1.62 2.35 13.64
N VAL A 82 1.83 2.03 12.35
CA VAL A 82 2.24 0.72 11.87
C VAL A 82 3.74 0.49 12.07
N ASP A 83 4.55 1.55 12.09
CA ASP A 83 5.99 1.48 12.34
C ASP A 83 6.31 0.75 13.66
N ARG A 84 7.04 -0.37 13.55
CA ARG A 84 7.35 -1.33 14.62
C ARG A 84 6.14 -2.01 15.27
N ALA A 85 4.91 -1.78 14.78
CA ALA A 85 3.73 -2.48 15.27
C ALA A 85 3.74 -3.96 14.88
N PHE A 86 4.39 -4.27 13.76
CA PHE A 86 4.45 -5.60 13.17
C PHE A 86 5.87 -6.14 13.10
N LEU A 87 5.98 -7.45 13.24
CA LEU A 87 7.22 -8.21 13.09
C LEU A 87 7.39 -8.57 11.61
N VAL A 88 7.87 -7.60 10.82
CA VAL A 88 8.19 -7.81 9.40
C VAL A 88 9.60 -8.41 9.22
N PRO A 89 9.82 -9.27 8.20
CA PRO A 89 11.14 -9.88 7.94
C PRO A 89 12.20 -8.88 7.44
N GLN A 90 11.78 -7.90 6.66
CA GLN A 90 12.64 -6.82 6.17
C GLN A 90 12.06 -5.47 6.60
N THR A 91 12.95 -4.49 6.77
CA THR A 91 12.54 -3.10 7.02
C THR A 91 11.84 -2.57 5.77
N ILE A 92 10.66 -1.95 5.94
CA ILE A 92 10.00 -1.26 4.84
C ILE A 92 10.66 0.11 4.64
N HIS A 93 11.07 0.39 3.41
CA HIS A 93 11.78 1.59 3.00
C HIS A 93 10.85 2.52 2.20
N PHE A 94 10.53 3.69 2.72
CA PHE A 94 9.78 4.71 1.98
C PHE A 94 10.74 5.61 1.22
N VAL A 95 10.60 5.65 -0.11
CA VAL A 95 11.52 6.37 -1.00
C VAL A 95 10.72 7.32 -1.87
N ALA A 96 11.04 8.62 -1.82
CA ALA A 96 10.54 9.57 -2.81
C ALA A 96 11.64 9.83 -3.85
N ALA A 97 11.34 9.70 -5.14
CA ALA A 97 12.32 9.80 -6.21
C ALA A 97 11.73 10.27 -7.54
N GLU A 98 12.60 10.60 -8.50
CA GLU A 98 12.22 10.78 -9.91
C GLU A 98 12.11 9.40 -10.57
N CYS A 99 10.94 9.10 -11.16
CA CYS A 99 10.67 7.80 -11.77
C CYS A 99 10.58 7.85 -13.30
N GLY A 100 10.30 9.03 -13.87
CA GLY A 100 10.01 9.20 -15.30
C GLY A 100 8.53 9.13 -15.66
N GLU A 101 7.67 8.75 -14.71
CA GLU A 101 6.21 8.67 -14.86
C GLU A 101 5.49 8.98 -13.54
N ALA A 102 4.25 9.47 -13.64
CA ALA A 102 3.43 9.82 -12.48
C ALA A 102 2.87 8.57 -11.81
N ASN A 103 3.63 8.00 -10.87
CA ASN A 103 3.25 6.75 -10.20
C ASN A 103 3.61 6.71 -8.69
N ALA A 104 3.07 5.73 -8.00
CA ALA A 104 3.56 5.22 -6.72
C ALA A 104 3.45 3.69 -6.77
N PHE A 105 4.37 2.99 -6.12
CA PHE A 105 4.37 1.52 -6.17
C PHE A 105 5.16 0.93 -5.01
N TYR A 106 4.78 -0.28 -4.61
CA TYR A 106 5.61 -1.15 -3.80
C TYR A 106 6.57 -2.00 -4.67
N SER A 107 7.83 -2.09 -4.25
CA SER A 107 8.86 -2.93 -4.86
C SER A 107 9.27 -4.07 -3.91
N PRO A 108 8.77 -5.30 -4.14
CA PRO A 108 9.07 -6.47 -3.30
C PRO A 108 10.55 -6.79 -3.12
N PRO A 109 11.43 -6.70 -4.16
CA PRO A 109 12.83 -7.10 -4.04
C PRO A 109 13.63 -6.34 -2.97
N LYS A 110 13.16 -5.16 -2.55
CA LYS A 110 13.84 -4.32 -1.56
C LYS A 110 12.92 -3.86 -0.43
N ALA A 111 11.68 -4.34 -0.39
CA ALA A 111 10.64 -3.83 0.50
C ALA A 111 10.49 -2.29 0.44
N GLU A 112 10.52 -1.72 -0.77
CA GLU A 112 10.48 -0.26 -0.99
C GLU A 112 9.06 0.21 -1.36
N VAL A 113 8.49 1.16 -0.61
CA VAL A 113 7.33 1.94 -1.02
C VAL A 113 7.83 3.21 -1.71
N VAL A 114 7.60 3.33 -3.01
CA VAL A 114 8.15 4.39 -3.85
C VAL A 114 7.08 5.43 -4.18
N LEU A 115 7.37 6.70 -3.91
CA LEU A 115 6.56 7.86 -4.31
C LEU A 115 7.29 8.65 -5.40
N CYS A 116 6.75 8.66 -6.62
CA CYS A 116 7.37 9.41 -7.71
C CYS A 116 7.05 10.91 -7.59
N TYR A 117 8.04 11.78 -7.80
CA TYR A 117 7.82 13.23 -7.79
C TYR A 117 6.84 13.66 -8.88
N GLU A 118 6.81 12.96 -10.01
CA GLU A 118 5.86 13.17 -11.09
C GLU A 118 4.40 12.99 -10.62
N LEU A 119 4.13 12.01 -9.75
CA LEU A 119 2.80 11.81 -9.18
C LEU A 119 2.39 12.98 -8.30
N VAL A 120 3.29 13.43 -7.44
CA VAL A 120 3.03 14.58 -6.56
C VAL A 120 2.78 15.85 -7.37
N ASP A 121 3.56 16.07 -8.43
CA ASP A 121 3.38 17.22 -9.33
C ASP A 121 2.05 17.17 -10.09
N ASP A 122 1.63 15.98 -10.54
CA ASP A 122 0.34 15.78 -11.21
C ASP A 122 -0.84 16.05 -10.26
N ILE A 123 -0.83 15.46 -9.06
CA ILE A 123 -1.83 15.70 -8.01
C ILE A 123 -1.91 17.19 -7.67
N LEU A 124 -0.77 17.84 -7.45
CA LEU A 124 -0.71 19.28 -7.14
C LEU A 124 -1.26 20.14 -8.28
N SER A 125 -0.95 19.77 -9.53
CA SER A 125 -1.43 20.47 -10.72
C SER A 125 -2.94 20.33 -10.89
N LYS A 126 -3.48 19.11 -10.71
CA LYS A 126 -4.92 18.84 -10.70
C LYS A 126 -5.63 19.63 -9.59
N ALA A 127 -5.11 19.60 -8.36
CA ALA A 127 -5.66 20.34 -7.23
C ALA A 127 -5.74 21.85 -7.50
N LYS A 128 -4.65 22.47 -7.96
CA LYS A 128 -4.60 23.90 -8.31
C LYS A 128 -5.55 24.27 -9.44
N LYS A 129 -5.66 23.41 -10.46
CA LYS A 129 -6.58 23.62 -11.57
C LYS A 129 -8.02 23.63 -11.08
N THR A 130 -8.41 22.63 -10.31
CA THR A 130 -9.75 22.55 -9.71
C THR A 130 -10.05 23.74 -8.81
N ALA A 131 -9.10 24.12 -7.95
CA ALA A 131 -9.25 25.28 -7.06
C ALA A 131 -9.53 26.56 -7.86
N LYS A 132 -8.78 26.78 -8.95
CA LYS A 132 -8.97 27.94 -9.83
C LYS A 132 -10.32 27.93 -10.53
N GLU A 133 -10.74 26.79 -11.07
CA GLU A 133 -12.00 26.64 -11.82
C GLU A 133 -13.22 26.83 -10.91
N GLN A 134 -13.15 26.31 -9.68
CA GLN A 134 -14.24 26.35 -8.70
C GLN A 134 -14.14 27.54 -7.73
N LYS A 135 -13.10 28.38 -7.84
CA LYS A 135 -12.82 29.53 -6.95
C LYS A 135 -12.66 29.11 -5.48
N LEU A 136 -11.98 27.98 -5.25
CA LEU A 136 -11.62 27.49 -3.93
C LEU A 136 -10.27 28.08 -3.51
N ASP A 137 -10.00 28.04 -2.20
CA ASP A 137 -8.79 28.60 -1.62
C ASP A 137 -7.62 27.60 -1.56
N ASP A 138 -6.50 28.03 -0.99
CA ASP A 138 -5.30 27.19 -0.84
C ASP A 138 -5.48 26.06 0.18
N ALA A 139 -6.48 26.13 1.06
CA ALA A 139 -6.81 25.07 1.99
C ALA A 139 -7.33 23.84 1.23
N PHE A 140 -8.23 24.05 0.27
CA PHE A 140 -8.68 22.99 -0.64
C PHE A 140 -7.51 22.29 -1.36
N VAL A 141 -6.53 23.05 -1.86
CA VAL A 141 -5.37 22.46 -2.55
C VAL A 141 -4.56 21.58 -1.60
N SER A 142 -4.38 22.04 -0.36
CA SER A 142 -3.63 21.30 0.65
C SER A 142 -4.37 20.01 1.05
N ASP A 143 -5.68 20.08 1.27
CA ASP A 143 -6.52 18.93 1.62
C ASP A 143 -6.57 17.91 0.48
N TYR A 144 -6.68 18.36 -0.76
CA TYR A 144 -6.63 17.49 -1.94
C TYR A 144 -5.31 16.71 -2.02
N VAL A 145 -4.19 17.42 -1.95
CA VAL A 145 -2.86 16.81 -2.08
C VAL A 145 -2.59 15.87 -0.92
N TYR A 146 -2.88 16.30 0.31
CA TYR A 146 -2.69 15.47 1.50
C TYR A 146 -3.55 14.21 1.44
N GLY A 147 -4.85 14.36 1.16
CA GLY A 147 -5.80 13.26 1.11
C GLY A 147 -5.44 12.21 0.06
N ALA A 148 -5.13 12.65 -1.16
CA ALA A 148 -4.74 11.75 -2.25
C ALA A 148 -3.45 11.00 -1.93
N LEU A 149 -2.39 11.71 -1.49
CA LEU A 149 -1.11 11.08 -1.16
C LEU A 149 -1.23 10.13 0.02
N ARG A 150 -2.02 10.48 1.04
CA ARG A 150 -2.24 9.64 2.21
C ARG A 150 -2.83 8.30 1.82
N PHE A 151 -3.91 8.29 1.04
CA PHE A 151 -4.49 7.02 0.60
C PHE A 151 -3.52 6.21 -0.26
N ILE A 152 -2.89 6.83 -1.27
CA ILE A 152 -1.97 6.15 -2.19
C ILE A 152 -0.82 5.50 -1.40
N LEU A 153 -0.22 6.22 -0.46
CA LEU A 153 0.88 5.65 0.35
C LEU A 153 0.42 4.53 1.28
N LEU A 154 -0.82 4.59 1.80
CA LEU A 154 -1.38 3.50 2.59
C LEU A 154 -1.77 2.29 1.75
N HIS A 155 -2.17 2.51 0.50
CA HIS A 155 -2.40 1.45 -0.48
C HIS A 155 -1.09 0.71 -0.79
N GLU A 156 0.00 1.43 -1.09
CA GLU A 156 1.31 0.81 -1.31
C GLU A 156 1.87 0.13 -0.05
N LEU A 157 1.62 0.70 1.13
CA LEU A 157 1.93 0.02 2.39
C LEU A 157 1.12 -1.26 2.54
N GLY A 158 -0.11 -1.33 2.01
CA GLY A 158 -0.91 -2.55 1.95
C GLY A 158 -0.20 -3.66 1.18
N HIS A 159 0.30 -3.37 -0.03
CA HIS A 159 1.13 -4.33 -0.78
C HIS A 159 2.36 -4.75 0.00
N ALA A 160 3.07 -3.79 0.62
CA ALA A 160 4.23 -4.08 1.43
C ALA A 160 3.91 -5.02 2.59
N MET A 161 2.79 -4.81 3.29
CA MET A 161 2.38 -5.65 4.43
C MET A 161 1.91 -7.04 3.99
N ILE A 162 1.19 -7.14 2.86
CA ILE A 162 0.78 -8.42 2.28
C ILE A 162 2.00 -9.25 1.92
N ASP A 163 2.98 -8.66 1.22
CA ASP A 163 4.22 -9.32 0.84
C ASP A 163 5.10 -9.67 2.05
N GLN A 164 5.42 -8.69 2.90
CA GLN A 164 6.32 -8.91 4.04
C GLN A 164 5.79 -9.92 5.06
N LEU A 165 4.48 -9.94 5.29
CA LEU A 165 3.87 -10.89 6.23
C LEU A 165 3.38 -12.18 5.54
N GLN A 166 3.50 -12.28 4.22
CA GLN A 166 3.01 -13.39 3.40
C GLN A 166 1.52 -13.66 3.68
N LEU A 167 0.71 -12.60 3.71
CA LEU A 167 -0.71 -12.68 4.03
C LEU A 167 -1.47 -13.38 2.90
N PRO A 168 -2.31 -14.38 3.21
CA PRO A 168 -3.09 -15.05 2.18
C PRO A 168 -4.19 -14.13 1.62
N ILE A 169 -4.17 -13.92 0.31
CA ILE A 169 -5.23 -13.24 -0.44
C ILE A 169 -5.87 -14.22 -1.43
N THR A 170 -7.20 -14.29 -1.43
CA THR A 170 -7.97 -15.13 -2.38
C THR A 170 -8.82 -14.31 -3.34
N GLY A 171 -8.85 -12.98 -3.15
CA GLY A 171 -9.50 -12.01 -4.02
C GLY A 171 -8.49 -11.29 -4.90
N ARG A 172 -8.84 -10.09 -5.36
CA ARG A 172 -7.90 -9.21 -6.07
C ARG A 172 -7.01 -8.50 -5.04
N GLU A 173 -5.72 -8.44 -5.34
CA GLU A 173 -4.72 -7.84 -4.44
C GLU A 173 -4.96 -6.36 -4.22
N GLU A 174 -5.28 -5.63 -5.28
CA GLU A 174 -5.65 -4.20 -5.25
C GLU A 174 -6.79 -3.89 -4.28
N THR A 175 -7.84 -4.73 -4.27
CA THR A 175 -8.95 -4.58 -3.33
C THR A 175 -8.49 -4.82 -1.90
N ALA A 176 -7.57 -5.78 -1.68
CA ALA A 176 -7.00 -6.01 -0.37
C ALA A 176 -6.14 -4.80 0.08
N ALA A 177 -5.31 -4.24 -0.80
CA ALA A 177 -4.53 -3.04 -0.52
C ALA A 177 -5.43 -1.82 -0.20
N ASP A 178 -6.52 -1.63 -0.94
CA ASP A 178 -7.54 -0.60 -0.64
C ASP A 178 -8.22 -0.81 0.72
N GLU A 179 -8.63 -2.05 1.02
CA GLU A 179 -9.23 -2.40 2.30
C GLU A 179 -8.25 -2.17 3.45
N PHE A 180 -6.98 -2.51 3.28
CA PHE A 180 -5.93 -2.24 4.25
C PHE A 180 -5.77 -0.74 4.51
N ALA A 181 -5.70 0.07 3.45
CA ALA A 181 -5.60 1.52 3.56
C ALA A 181 -6.79 2.10 4.32
N ALA A 182 -8.01 1.67 3.99
CA ALA A 182 -9.23 2.11 4.67
C ALA A 182 -9.26 1.67 6.15
N VAL A 183 -8.81 0.45 6.46
CA VAL A 183 -8.71 -0.05 7.84
C VAL A 183 -7.74 0.81 8.67
N LEU A 184 -6.57 1.15 8.13
CA LEU A 184 -5.61 2.02 8.83
C LEU A 184 -6.18 3.41 9.08
N LEU A 185 -6.77 4.03 8.06
CA LEU A 185 -7.44 5.32 8.19
C LEU A 185 -8.48 5.28 9.31
N LEU A 186 -9.32 4.26 9.34
CA LEU A 186 -10.37 4.12 10.35
C LEU A 186 -9.83 3.81 11.76
N GLN A 187 -8.70 3.11 11.89
CA GLN A 187 -8.11 2.78 13.19
C GLN A 187 -7.41 3.97 13.85
N TYR A 188 -6.85 4.89 13.06
CA TYR A 188 -6.01 5.98 13.57
C TYR A 188 -6.63 7.38 13.46
N LEU A 189 -7.93 7.44 13.18
CA LEU A 189 -8.80 8.63 13.20
C LEU A 189 -8.66 9.53 14.45
N ASP A 190 -8.26 8.97 15.60
CA ASP A 190 -8.28 9.67 16.90
C ASP A 190 -7.09 10.64 17.13
N TRP A 191 -6.25 10.89 16.11
CA TRP A 191 -5.04 11.73 16.23
C TRP A 191 -5.33 13.23 15.96
N GLY A 192 -6.52 13.68 16.36
CA GLY A 192 -6.95 15.09 16.21
C GLY A 192 -7.52 15.45 14.84
N GLU A 193 -7.71 14.46 13.96
CA GLU A 193 -8.30 14.65 12.64
C GLU A 193 -9.83 14.65 12.70
N SER A 194 -10.49 15.57 11.99
CA SER A 194 -11.94 15.54 11.88
C SER A 194 -12.40 14.38 10.99
N ARG A 195 -13.64 13.93 11.16
CA ARG A 195 -14.29 12.97 10.25
C ARG A 195 -14.18 13.39 8.78
N GLY A 196 -14.26 14.70 8.53
CA GLY A 196 -14.09 15.30 7.21
C GLY A 196 -12.70 15.10 6.60
N GLY A 197 -11.64 14.92 7.41
CA GLY A 197 -10.28 14.63 6.92
C GLY A 197 -10.14 13.22 6.32
N VAL A 198 -10.76 12.22 6.95
CA VAL A 198 -10.79 10.84 6.39
C VAL A 198 -11.72 10.74 5.20
N GLU A 199 -12.89 11.38 5.26
CA GLU A 199 -13.77 11.51 4.10
C GLU A 199 -13.05 12.19 2.94
N SER A 200 -12.35 13.29 3.19
CA SER A 200 -11.56 14.01 2.21
C SER A 200 -10.44 13.14 1.62
N SER A 201 -9.73 12.37 2.46
CA SER A 201 -8.67 11.47 2.01
C SER A 201 -9.20 10.42 1.02
N LEU A 202 -10.33 9.81 1.35
CA LEU A 202 -10.93 8.76 0.52
C LEU A 202 -11.67 9.31 -0.69
N HIS A 203 -12.28 10.49 -0.56
CA HIS A 203 -12.88 11.22 -1.67
C HIS A 203 -11.82 11.61 -2.70
N TYR A 204 -10.74 12.27 -2.30
CA TYR A 204 -9.71 12.73 -3.24
C TYR A 204 -8.89 11.59 -3.81
N ALA A 205 -8.65 10.53 -3.05
CA ALA A 205 -8.12 9.27 -3.59
C ALA A 205 -9.06 8.67 -4.63
N GLY A 206 -10.35 8.59 -4.31
CA GLY A 206 -11.38 8.11 -5.21
C GLY A 206 -11.49 8.91 -6.50
N VAL A 207 -11.49 10.24 -6.41
CA VAL A 207 -11.48 11.15 -7.56
C VAL A 207 -10.20 11.01 -8.38
N TYR A 208 -9.06 10.79 -7.73
CA TYR A 208 -7.80 10.58 -8.43
C TYR A 208 -7.79 9.23 -9.18
N LEU A 209 -8.20 8.14 -8.52
CA LEU A 209 -8.30 6.80 -9.09
C LEU A 209 -9.41 6.67 -10.15
N ALA A 210 -10.53 7.35 -9.96
CA ALA A 210 -11.65 7.39 -10.91
C ALA A 210 -11.48 8.44 -12.00
N GLY A 211 -10.52 9.37 -11.88
CA GLY A 211 -10.23 10.41 -12.89
C GLY A 211 -9.71 9.87 -14.22
N GLU A 212 -9.39 8.57 -14.26
CA GLU A 212 -9.08 7.78 -15.46
C GLU A 212 -10.35 7.21 -16.14
N ALA A 213 -11.52 7.29 -15.51
CA ALA A 213 -12.77 6.73 -16.03
C ALA A 213 -13.33 7.60 -17.17
N GLY A 214 -13.10 7.13 -18.40
CA GLY A 214 -13.67 7.77 -19.58
C GLY A 214 -13.57 6.97 -20.88
N LYS A 215 -12.65 6.01 -20.99
CA LYS A 215 -12.55 5.09 -22.14
C LYS A 215 -11.81 3.80 -21.73
N HIS A 216 -12.47 2.90 -21.03
CA HIS A 216 -11.84 1.63 -20.67
C HIS A 216 -11.67 0.75 -21.92
N ASP A 217 -10.43 0.60 -22.38
CA ASP A 217 -10.09 -0.42 -23.38
C ASP A 217 -10.19 -1.82 -22.77
N VAL A 218 -10.40 -2.85 -23.58
CA VAL A 218 -10.49 -4.23 -23.09
C VAL A 218 -9.19 -4.69 -22.43
N SER A 219 -8.05 -4.09 -22.82
CA SER A 219 -6.75 -4.33 -22.19
C SER A 219 -6.66 -3.82 -20.75
N GLU A 220 -7.44 -2.79 -20.37
CA GLU A 220 -7.52 -2.30 -18.98
C GLU A 220 -8.22 -3.29 -18.05
N PHE A 221 -9.04 -4.23 -18.56
CA PHE A 221 -9.57 -5.34 -17.75
C PHE A 221 -8.53 -6.44 -17.47
N ALA A 222 -7.43 -6.45 -18.22
CA ALA A 222 -6.31 -7.38 -18.01
C ALA A 222 -5.23 -6.79 -17.08
N ASP A 223 -5.34 -5.49 -16.78
CA ASP A 223 -4.56 -4.84 -15.72
C ASP A 223 -5.00 -5.38 -14.35
N GLU A 224 -4.05 -5.42 -13.41
CA GLU A 224 -4.29 -5.88 -12.05
C GLU A 224 -5.19 -4.88 -11.29
N HIS A 225 -5.13 -3.59 -11.65
CA HIS A 225 -6.00 -2.51 -11.20
C HIS A 225 -7.48 -2.77 -11.60
N GLU A 226 -8.40 -2.88 -10.64
CA GLU A 226 -9.85 -2.90 -10.96
C GLU A 226 -10.30 -1.59 -11.61
N ILE A 227 -11.48 -1.60 -12.26
CA ILE A 227 -12.17 -0.37 -12.69
C ILE A 227 -12.26 0.58 -11.48
N GLY A 228 -11.69 1.79 -11.60
CA GLY A 228 -11.58 2.75 -10.49
C GLY A 228 -12.91 3.07 -9.81
N GLU A 229 -14.03 2.99 -10.53
CA GLU A 229 -15.38 3.22 -10.01
C GLU A 229 -15.81 2.17 -8.96
N GLN A 230 -15.49 0.88 -9.17
CA GLN A 230 -15.87 -0.19 -8.23
C GLN A 230 -15.05 -0.10 -6.93
N ARG A 231 -13.74 0.14 -7.06
CA ARG A 231 -12.85 0.41 -5.92
C ARG A 231 -13.33 1.60 -5.11
N TYR A 232 -13.71 2.69 -5.79
CA TYR A 232 -14.25 3.88 -5.14
C TYR A 232 -15.50 3.58 -4.30
N PHE A 233 -16.50 2.88 -4.86
CA PHE A 233 -17.71 2.55 -4.10
C PHE A 233 -17.47 1.53 -2.98
N ASN A 234 -16.44 0.68 -3.07
CA ASN A 234 -16.03 -0.18 -1.97
C ASN A 234 -15.47 0.64 -0.81
N LEU A 235 -14.59 1.61 -1.10
CA LEU A 235 -14.03 2.54 -0.11
C LEU A 235 -15.13 3.36 0.57
N LEU A 236 -16.04 3.98 -0.19
CA LEU A 236 -17.18 4.71 0.37
C LEU A 236 -18.02 3.83 1.31
N CYS A 237 -18.21 2.56 0.94
CA CYS A 237 -18.96 1.61 1.75
C CYS A 237 -18.25 1.25 3.06
N ILE A 238 -16.92 1.14 3.06
CA ILE A 238 -16.12 0.89 4.27
C ILE A 238 -16.23 2.08 5.24
N VAL A 239 -16.12 3.31 4.72
CA VAL A 239 -16.25 4.53 5.54
C VAL A 239 -17.65 4.66 6.10
N TYR A 240 -18.67 4.62 5.23
CA TYR A 240 -20.06 4.77 5.64
C TYR A 240 -20.45 3.69 6.65
N GLY A 241 -20.10 2.43 6.39
CA GLY A 241 -20.43 1.32 7.28
C GLY A 241 -19.72 1.36 8.63
N SER A 242 -18.64 2.13 8.75
CA SER A 242 -17.94 2.35 10.02
C SER A 242 -18.78 3.20 10.98
N ASP A 243 -19.46 4.22 10.48
CA ASP A 243 -20.39 5.06 11.24
C ASP A 243 -21.40 5.76 10.32
N PRO A 244 -22.53 5.09 10.05
CA PRO A 244 -23.57 5.60 9.18
C PRO A 244 -24.14 6.96 9.61
N SER A 245 -24.17 7.25 10.92
CA SER A 245 -24.73 8.50 11.43
C SER A 245 -23.87 9.70 11.08
N GLY A 246 -22.55 9.61 11.26
CA GLY A 246 -21.68 10.75 11.02
C GLY A 246 -21.00 10.77 9.65
N PHE A 247 -21.42 9.89 8.73
CA PHE A 247 -21.06 9.92 7.30
C PHE A 247 -22.31 9.92 6.43
N LEU A 248 -23.42 10.47 6.93
CA LEU A 248 -24.70 10.52 6.21
C LEU A 248 -24.57 11.19 4.83
N ASP A 249 -23.70 12.19 4.74
CA ASP A 249 -23.41 12.98 3.53
C ASP A 249 -22.88 12.11 2.37
N LEU A 250 -22.28 10.95 2.67
CA LEU A 250 -21.88 10.00 1.63
C LEU A 250 -23.07 9.47 0.83
N VAL A 251 -24.23 9.31 1.47
CA VAL A 251 -25.48 8.85 0.83
C VAL A 251 -26.29 10.02 0.28
N THR A 252 -26.32 11.15 0.99
CA THR A 252 -27.18 12.29 0.61
C THR A 252 -26.54 13.23 -0.42
N GLU A 253 -25.22 13.34 -0.44
CA GLU A 253 -24.48 14.33 -1.24
C GLU A 253 -23.44 13.69 -2.17
N GLN A 254 -22.69 12.68 -1.69
CA GLN A 254 -21.59 12.07 -2.48
C GLN A 254 -22.01 10.87 -3.35
N GLY A 255 -23.29 10.52 -3.38
CA GLY A 255 -23.84 9.58 -4.35
C GLY A 255 -23.66 8.09 -4.05
N LEU A 256 -23.35 7.69 -2.81
CA LEU A 256 -23.42 6.28 -2.39
C LEU A 256 -24.89 5.80 -2.48
N PRO A 257 -25.22 4.84 -3.36
CA PRO A 257 -26.61 4.40 -3.51
C PRO A 257 -27.16 3.82 -2.22
N LYS A 258 -28.39 4.19 -1.85
CA LYS A 258 -29.02 3.73 -0.60
C LYS A 258 -29.03 2.20 -0.46
N GLU A 259 -29.31 1.50 -1.55
CA GLU A 259 -29.32 0.03 -1.58
C GLU A 259 -27.94 -0.57 -1.25
N ARG A 260 -26.85 0.11 -1.67
CA ARG A 260 -25.49 -0.27 -1.31
C ARG A 260 -25.22 0.03 0.16
N ALA A 261 -25.59 1.24 0.60
CA ALA A 261 -25.41 1.74 1.97
C ALA A 261 -26.01 0.79 3.02
N ASP A 262 -27.16 0.18 2.74
CA ASP A 262 -27.84 -0.78 3.64
C ASP A 262 -26.96 -2.00 4.00
N THR A 263 -26.03 -2.38 3.12
CA THR A 263 -25.13 -3.54 3.33
C THR A 263 -23.77 -3.16 3.93
N CYS A 264 -23.44 -1.86 3.93
CA CYS A 264 -22.11 -1.37 4.27
C CYS A 264 -21.68 -1.62 5.72
N PRO A 265 -22.53 -1.51 6.75
CA PRO A 265 -22.13 -1.86 8.12
C PRO A 265 -21.68 -3.32 8.28
N ALA A 266 -22.36 -4.24 7.60
CA ALA A 266 -22.01 -5.66 7.63
C ALA A 266 -20.72 -5.93 6.84
N TYR A 267 -20.56 -5.29 5.67
CA TYR A 267 -19.34 -5.37 4.88
C TYR A 267 -18.13 -4.82 5.64
N THR A 268 -18.22 -3.62 6.20
CA THR A 268 -17.16 -2.98 7.00
C THR A 268 -16.75 -3.85 8.18
N ARG A 269 -17.71 -4.39 8.94
CA ARG A 269 -17.39 -5.29 10.06
C ARG A 269 -16.63 -6.53 9.62
N ARG A 270 -16.96 -7.08 8.44
CA ARG A 270 -16.24 -8.22 7.86
C ARG A 270 -14.81 -7.84 7.52
N VAL A 271 -14.61 -6.73 6.78
CA VAL A 271 -13.27 -6.22 6.42
C VAL A 271 -12.41 -6.01 7.66
N MET A 272 -12.91 -5.26 8.65
CA MET A 272 -12.20 -4.98 9.89
C MET A 272 -11.84 -6.25 10.68
N THR A 273 -12.73 -7.25 10.67
CA THR A 273 -12.47 -8.54 11.34
C THR A 273 -11.42 -9.34 10.57
N SER A 274 -11.54 -9.45 9.25
CA SER A 274 -10.58 -10.16 8.40
C SER A 274 -9.17 -9.61 8.58
N TRP A 275 -9.01 -8.29 8.50
CA TRP A 275 -7.71 -7.65 8.69
C TRP A 275 -7.15 -7.83 10.10
N TYR A 276 -7.98 -7.80 11.14
CA TYR A 276 -7.52 -8.17 12.49
C TYR A 276 -6.98 -9.60 12.55
N GLU A 277 -7.69 -10.57 11.98
CA GLU A 277 -7.25 -11.97 11.98
C GLU A 277 -5.95 -12.17 11.18
N LEU A 278 -5.80 -11.47 10.07
CA LEU A 278 -4.58 -11.51 9.25
C LEU A 278 -3.39 -10.86 9.97
N LEU A 279 -3.60 -9.73 10.64
CA LEU A 279 -2.53 -8.90 11.18
C LEU A 279 -2.13 -9.29 12.61
N SER A 280 -3.08 -9.70 13.46
CA SER A 280 -2.84 -9.97 14.89
C SER A 280 -1.74 -10.99 15.20
N PRO A 281 -1.54 -12.08 14.42
CA PRO A 281 -0.44 -13.02 14.67
C PRO A 281 0.95 -12.39 14.47
N HIS A 282 1.04 -11.32 13.70
CA HIS A 282 2.29 -10.64 13.35
C HIS A 282 2.53 -9.38 14.20
N MET A 283 1.59 -8.98 15.05
CA MET A 283 1.73 -7.81 15.91
C MET A 283 2.75 -8.07 17.02
N ALA A 284 3.64 -7.10 17.22
CA ALA A 284 4.53 -7.12 18.38
C ALA A 284 3.71 -7.05 19.67
N LYS A 285 4.15 -7.79 20.70
CA LYS A 285 3.40 -8.03 21.95
C LYS A 285 2.83 -6.76 22.60
N LYS A 286 3.52 -5.63 22.52
CA LYS A 286 3.09 -4.36 23.13
C LYS A 286 1.91 -3.69 22.40
N TYR A 287 1.63 -4.08 21.16
CA TYR A 287 0.53 -3.57 20.32
C TYR A 287 -0.59 -4.59 20.14
N GLN A 288 -0.47 -5.79 20.70
CA GLN A 288 -1.55 -6.77 20.65
C GLN A 288 -2.76 -6.25 21.42
N SER A 289 -3.91 -6.27 20.76
CA SER A 289 -5.22 -6.00 21.33
C SER A 289 -6.14 -7.20 21.13
N THR A 290 -7.23 -7.27 21.87
CA THR A 290 -8.30 -8.22 21.56
C THR A 290 -9.05 -7.80 20.30
N ARG A 291 -9.69 -8.76 19.61
CA ARG A 291 -10.57 -8.47 18.46
C ARG A 291 -11.62 -7.42 18.80
N GLN A 292 -12.18 -7.50 20.02
CA GLN A 292 -13.18 -6.54 20.47
C GLN A 292 -12.58 -5.14 20.61
N GLU A 293 -11.41 -4.99 21.24
CA GLU A 293 -10.73 -3.70 21.35
C GLU A 293 -10.36 -3.12 19.99
N TRP A 294 -9.87 -3.93 19.04
CA TRP A 294 -9.60 -3.49 17.67
C TRP A 294 -10.86 -2.96 16.96
N LEU A 295 -11.96 -3.72 17.03
CA LEU A 295 -13.23 -3.30 16.43
C LEU A 295 -13.77 -2.04 17.12
N GLU A 296 -13.60 -1.93 18.45
CA GLU A 296 -14.01 -0.78 19.23
C GLU A 296 -13.11 0.43 19.03
N GLN A 297 -11.79 0.29 18.83
CA GLN A 297 -10.86 1.40 18.56
C GLN A 297 -11.20 2.08 17.24
N GLY A 298 -11.39 1.25 16.21
CA GLY A 298 -11.93 1.69 14.95
C GLY A 298 -13.28 2.40 15.11
N ILE A 299 -14.07 2.17 16.18
CA ILE A 299 -15.39 2.80 16.42
C ILE A 299 -15.35 3.99 17.41
N LYS A 300 -14.50 3.96 18.44
CA LYS A 300 -14.51 4.87 19.59
C LYS A 300 -13.80 6.19 19.31
N GLY A 301 -12.79 6.22 18.43
CA GLY A 301 -12.18 7.48 17.98
C GLY A 301 -13.20 8.45 17.35
N ARG A 302 -14.35 7.93 16.89
CA ARG A 302 -15.47 8.73 16.35
C ARG A 302 -16.38 9.35 17.40
N GLN A 303 -16.55 8.73 18.57
CA GLN A 303 -17.49 9.19 19.61
C GLN A 303 -16.89 10.25 20.54
N ALA A 304 -15.56 10.31 20.66
CA ALA A 304 -14.87 11.26 21.53
C ALA A 304 -14.90 12.71 20.98
N GLN A 305 -14.96 12.88 19.65
CA GLN A 305 -15.08 14.20 19.02
C GLN A 305 -16.49 14.80 19.09
N ASP A 306 -17.55 13.99 19.00
CA ASP A 306 -18.94 14.48 19.06
C ASP A 306 -19.27 15.16 20.39
N LYS A 307 -18.63 14.76 21.50
CA LYS A 307 -18.83 15.40 22.81
C LYS A 307 -18.14 16.76 22.96
N ASN A 308 -17.19 17.10 22.09
CA ASN A 308 -16.45 18.37 22.14
C ASN A 308 -17.04 19.43 21.19
N VAL A 309 -17.87 19.05 20.21
CA VAL A 309 -18.50 20.01 19.28
C VAL A 309 -19.58 20.85 19.97
N ASP A 310 -20.32 20.28 20.93
CA ASP A 310 -21.31 21.01 21.73
C ASP A 310 -20.71 22.13 22.60
N GLN A 311 -19.40 22.10 22.87
CA GLN A 311 -18.71 23.14 23.63
C GLN A 311 -18.32 24.36 22.78
N TYR A 312 -18.25 24.22 21.45
CA TYR A 312 -17.88 25.30 20.53
C TYR A 312 -19.08 25.99 19.85
N LEU A 313 -20.31 25.56 20.16
CA LEU A 313 -21.56 26.15 19.65
C LEU A 313 -22.38 26.90 20.74
N ARG A 314 -21.72 27.49 21.74
CA ARG A 314 -22.31 28.49 22.65
C ARG A 314 -21.57 29.80 22.63
#